data_AF-A0A1X3G8F3-F1
#
_entry.id   AF-A0A1X3G8F3-F1
#
_cell.length_a   1.000
_cell.length_b   1.000
_cell.length_c   1.000
_cell.angle_alpha   90.00
_cell.angle_beta   90.00
_cell.angle_gamma   90.00
#
_symmetry.space_group_name_H-M   'P 1'
#
loop_
_entity.id
_entity.type
_entity.pdbx_description
1 polymer ?
#
loop_
_entity_poly.entity_id
_entity_poly.type
_entity_poly.pdbx_seq_one_letter_code
_entity_poly.pdbx_strand_id
1 'polypeptide(L)'
;KEFPGPRGLGVYSSVGSLVFALIADGVARKDIWPLTDDKVDRALKKLDQIKPYVTKWWAAGGEPIQLLINREYALTSGPDGRALAAIRKGVPLRMVWDDAALADNYWVILKGGPNSANAQKFIAYVNRAGMAAAFTQATG
;
A
#
# COMPACT_ATOMS: atom_id res chain seq x y z
N LYS A 1 3.20 -18.22 -18.15
CA LYS A 1 3.28 -17.21 -17.06
C LYS A 1 4.31 -16.17 -17.48
N GLU A 2 3.91 -14.91 -17.63
CA GLU A 2 4.79 -13.85 -18.17
C GLU A 2 5.81 -13.34 -17.14
N PHE A 3 5.44 -13.29 -15.86
CA PHE A 3 6.31 -12.83 -14.77
C PHE A 3 6.51 -13.96 -13.74
N PRO A 4 7.58 -14.78 -13.80
CA PRO A 4 7.85 -15.85 -12.82
C PRO A 4 8.46 -15.34 -11.50
N GLY A 5 8.48 -16.19 -10.45
CA GLY A 5 9.16 -15.92 -9.16
C GLY A 5 8.23 -15.68 -7.95
N PRO A 6 8.69 -15.63 -6.70
CA PRO A 6 7.80 -15.54 -5.53
C PRO A 6 7.12 -14.18 -5.37
N ARG A 7 5.94 -14.13 -4.72
CA ARG A 7 5.10 -12.91 -4.60
C ARG A 7 4.99 -12.46 -3.14
N GLY A 8 4.83 -11.15 -2.96
CA GLY A 8 4.41 -10.55 -1.69
C GLY A 8 3.13 -9.72 -1.87
N LEU A 9 2.29 -9.67 -0.84
CA LEU A 9 1.09 -8.85 -0.80
C LEU A 9 0.80 -8.38 0.63
N GLY A 10 0.41 -7.13 0.81
CA GLY A 10 0.27 -6.50 2.13
C GLY A 10 -1.08 -6.76 2.80
N VAL A 11 -1.06 -7.08 4.09
CA VAL A 11 -2.27 -7.37 4.87
C VAL A 11 -3.05 -6.10 5.27
N TYR A 12 -2.35 -4.96 5.38
CA TYR A 12 -2.88 -3.73 5.98
C TYR A 12 -3.80 -2.94 5.04
N SER A 13 -3.75 -3.24 3.74
CA SER A 13 -4.68 -2.73 2.76
C SER A 13 -5.58 -3.88 2.32
N SER A 14 -6.43 -4.36 3.22
CA SER A 14 -7.41 -5.41 2.89
C SER A 14 -8.27 -4.96 1.70
N VAL A 15 -8.70 -3.69 1.70
CA VAL A 15 -9.40 -3.07 0.57
C VAL A 15 -8.53 -2.99 -0.68
N GLY A 16 -7.27 -2.55 -0.59
CA GLY A 16 -6.37 -2.47 -1.75
C GLY A 16 -6.07 -3.84 -2.36
N SER A 17 -5.91 -4.88 -1.54
CA SER A 17 -5.72 -6.26 -2.01
C SER A 17 -6.95 -6.79 -2.74
N LEU A 18 -8.17 -6.45 -2.29
CA LEU A 18 -9.40 -6.77 -3.02
C LEU A 18 -9.48 -6.03 -4.36
N VAL A 19 -9.09 -4.75 -4.39
CA VAL A 19 -9.02 -3.94 -5.62
C VAL A 19 -8.04 -4.56 -6.62
N PHE A 20 -6.82 -4.90 -6.20
CA PHE A 20 -5.83 -5.55 -7.06
C PHE A 20 -6.33 -6.88 -7.60
N ALA A 21 -6.99 -7.68 -6.75
CA ALA A 21 -7.58 -8.95 -7.14
C ALA A 21 -8.69 -8.77 -8.20
N LEU A 22 -9.58 -7.79 -8.03
CA LEU A 22 -10.64 -7.49 -9.00
C LEU A 22 -10.08 -7.02 -10.35
N ILE A 23 -9.08 -6.14 -10.34
CA ILE A 23 -8.41 -5.69 -11.56
C ILE A 23 -7.71 -6.86 -12.26
N ALA A 24 -7.00 -7.70 -11.51
CA ALA A 24 -6.37 -8.92 -12.03
C ALA A 24 -7.38 -9.96 -12.54
N ASP A 25 -8.63 -9.87 -12.10
CA ASP A 25 -9.74 -10.68 -12.60
C ASP A 25 -10.53 -10.01 -13.73
N GLY A 26 -10.06 -8.86 -14.23
CA GLY A 26 -10.59 -8.16 -15.41
C GLY A 26 -11.70 -7.14 -15.12
N VAL A 27 -11.95 -6.78 -13.86
CA VAL A 27 -12.91 -5.72 -13.53
C VAL A 27 -12.30 -4.37 -13.86
N ALA A 28 -13.00 -3.57 -14.69
CA ALA A 28 -12.56 -2.22 -15.00
C ALA A 28 -12.62 -1.33 -13.74
N ARG A 29 -11.65 -0.43 -13.57
CA ARG A 29 -11.53 0.43 -12.38
C ARG A 29 -12.81 1.17 -12.00
N LYS A 30 -13.53 1.69 -13.00
CA LYS A 30 -14.79 2.42 -12.82
C LYS A 30 -15.93 1.56 -12.26
N ASP A 31 -15.83 0.24 -12.39
CA ASP A 31 -16.87 -0.72 -12.01
C ASP A 31 -16.54 -1.44 -10.70
N ILE A 32 -15.43 -1.11 -10.03
CA ILE A 32 -15.03 -1.73 -8.76
C ILE A 32 -16.00 -1.35 -7.65
N TRP A 33 -16.40 -0.08 -7.59
CA TRP A 33 -17.25 0.44 -6.51
C TRP A 33 -18.73 0.43 -6.89
N PRO A 34 -19.65 0.19 -5.93
CA PRO A 34 -19.38 -0.27 -4.56
C PRO A 34 -18.85 -1.72 -4.54
N LEU A 35 -18.13 -2.08 -3.47
CA LEU A 35 -17.74 -3.47 -3.21
C LEU A 35 -18.95 -4.23 -2.67
N THR A 36 -19.68 -4.88 -3.59
CA THR A 36 -20.77 -5.80 -3.26
C THR A 36 -20.22 -7.17 -2.83
N ASP A 37 -21.04 -7.97 -2.15
CA ASP A 37 -20.63 -9.31 -1.68
C ASP A 37 -20.09 -10.18 -2.82
N ASP A 38 -20.75 -10.19 -3.98
CA ASP A 38 -20.28 -10.91 -5.17
C ASP A 38 -18.89 -10.47 -5.65
N LYS A 39 -18.57 -9.17 -5.55
CA LYS A 39 -17.24 -8.65 -5.90
C LYS A 39 -16.21 -9.05 -4.86
N VAL A 40 -16.57 -9.04 -3.58
CA VAL A 40 -15.69 -9.52 -2.52
C VAL A 40 -15.38 -11.01 -2.72
N ASP A 41 -16.38 -11.84 -3.00
CA ASP A 41 -16.20 -13.26 -3.30
C ASP A 41 -15.32 -13.50 -4.53
N ARG A 42 -15.54 -12.72 -5.60
CA ARG A 42 -14.71 -12.75 -6.81
C ARG A 42 -13.25 -12.41 -6.50
N ALA A 43 -13.01 -11.37 -5.70
CA ALA A 43 -11.68 -10.96 -5.28
C ALA A 43 -10.99 -12.05 -4.43
N LEU A 44 -11.71 -12.63 -3.46
CA LEU A 44 -11.18 -13.70 -2.60
C LEU A 44 -10.80 -14.94 -3.42
N LYS A 45 -11.65 -15.36 -4.38
CA LYS A 45 -11.32 -16.45 -5.31
C LYS A 45 -10.04 -16.16 -6.11
N LYS A 46 -9.82 -14.91 -6.50
CA LYS A 46 -8.61 -14.51 -7.21
C LYS A 46 -7.38 -14.51 -6.30
N LEU A 47 -7.54 -14.10 -5.03
CA LEU A 47 -6.49 -14.18 -4.02
C LEU A 47 -6.11 -15.63 -3.71
N ASP A 48 -7.06 -16.56 -3.70
CA ASP A 48 -6.78 -18.00 -3.55
C ASP A 48 -5.92 -18.54 -4.71
N GLN A 49 -6.10 -18.04 -5.94
CA GLN A 49 -5.26 -18.44 -7.08
C GLN A 49 -3.79 -18.01 -6.92
N ILE A 50 -3.54 -16.83 -6.34
CA ILE A 50 -2.17 -16.32 -6.15
C ILE A 50 -1.53 -16.81 -4.84
N LYS A 51 -2.33 -17.20 -3.85
CA LYS A 51 -1.89 -17.62 -2.51
C LYS A 51 -0.73 -18.63 -2.51
N PRO A 52 -0.69 -19.69 -3.34
CA PRO A 52 0.44 -20.63 -3.38
C PRO A 52 1.78 -20.00 -3.78
N TYR A 53 1.75 -18.81 -4.40
CA TYR A 53 2.94 -18.08 -4.84
C TYR A 53 3.32 -16.96 -3.87
N VAL A 54 2.47 -16.63 -2.90
CA VAL A 54 2.76 -15.60 -1.89
C VAL A 54 3.57 -16.23 -0.77
N THR A 55 4.87 -15.97 -0.73
CA THR A 55 5.77 -16.57 0.28
C THR A 55 5.58 -15.94 1.66
N LYS A 56 5.16 -14.68 1.70
CA LYS A 56 4.77 -14.00 2.93
C LYS A 56 3.74 -12.90 2.63
N TRP A 57 2.73 -12.84 3.48
CA TRP A 57 1.79 -11.73 3.55
C TRP A 57 2.38 -10.70 4.51
N TRP A 58 2.98 -9.65 3.97
CA TRP A 58 3.78 -8.74 4.78
C TRP A 58 2.89 -7.82 5.61
N ALA A 59 3.42 -7.45 6.78
CA ALA A 59 2.68 -6.69 7.77
C ALA A 59 3.27 -5.30 8.00
N ALA A 60 4.57 -5.20 8.27
CA ALA A 60 5.20 -3.89 8.40
C ALA A 60 5.57 -3.33 7.01
N GLY A 61 5.35 -2.04 6.80
CA GLY A 61 5.61 -1.37 5.51
C GLY A 61 7.07 -1.38 5.04
N GLY A 62 8.03 -1.73 5.92
CA GLY A 62 9.44 -1.91 5.55
C GLY A 62 9.80 -3.31 5.03
N GLU A 63 9.01 -4.33 5.35
CA GLU A 63 9.25 -5.72 4.97
C GLU A 63 9.34 -5.96 3.45
N PRO A 64 8.44 -5.43 2.60
CA PRO A 64 8.44 -5.80 1.17
C PRO A 64 9.74 -5.41 0.47
N ILE A 65 10.34 -4.28 0.84
CA ILE A 65 11.61 -3.82 0.26
C ILE A 65 12.76 -4.75 0.66
N GLN A 66 12.83 -5.15 1.93
CA GLN A 66 13.88 -6.05 2.39
C GLN A 66 13.78 -7.43 1.72
N LEU A 67 12.56 -7.94 1.56
CA LEU A 67 12.31 -9.24 0.94
C LEU A 67 12.60 -9.22 -0.58
N LEU A 68 12.39 -8.08 -1.26
CA LEU A 68 12.87 -7.88 -2.64
C LEU A 68 14.41 -7.86 -2.70
N ILE A 69 15.08 -7.15 -1.78
CA ILE A 69 16.55 -7.09 -1.71
C ILE A 69 17.15 -8.48 -1.48
N ASN A 70 16.55 -9.26 -0.57
CA ASN A 70 16.95 -10.63 -0.26
C ASN A 70 16.61 -11.63 -1.37
N ARG A 71 15.90 -11.19 -2.43
CA ARG A 71 15.37 -12.05 -3.51
C ARG A 71 14.38 -13.12 -3.04
N GLU A 72 13.75 -12.90 -1.89
CA GLU A 72 12.66 -13.73 -1.38
C GLU A 72 11.34 -13.41 -2.08
N TYR A 73 11.24 -12.23 -2.69
CA TYR A 73 10.20 -11.85 -3.65
C TYR A 73 10.81 -11.51 -5.00
N ALA A 74 10.08 -11.84 -6.07
CA ALA A 74 10.29 -11.28 -7.41
C ALA A 74 9.38 -10.07 -7.66
N LEU A 75 8.19 -10.04 -7.05
CA LEU A 75 7.21 -8.96 -7.17
C LEU A 75 6.39 -8.85 -5.89
N THR A 76 6.11 -7.63 -5.45
CA THR A 76 5.22 -7.37 -4.31
C THR A 76 4.51 -6.03 -4.46
N SER A 77 3.34 -5.90 -3.83
CA SER A 77 2.84 -4.57 -3.46
C SER A 77 3.71 -3.97 -2.35
N GLY A 78 3.75 -2.65 -2.20
CA GLY A 78 4.44 -2.00 -1.07
C GLY A 78 4.22 -0.49 -1.04
N PRO A 79 4.56 0.18 0.09
CA PRO A 79 4.53 1.63 0.16
C PRO A 79 5.54 2.24 -0.84
N ASP A 80 5.05 3.13 -1.68
CA ASP A 80 5.81 3.84 -2.71
C ASP A 80 6.97 4.65 -2.12
N GLY A 81 6.77 5.39 -1.04
CA GLY A 81 7.83 6.17 -0.38
C GLY A 81 9.02 5.29 0.07
N ARG A 82 8.75 4.05 0.51
CA ARG A 82 9.81 3.09 0.89
C ARG A 82 10.56 2.57 -0.32
N ALA A 83 9.85 2.28 -1.42
CA ALA A 83 10.46 1.87 -2.68
C ALA A 83 11.31 3.00 -3.27
N LEU A 84 10.79 4.23 -3.32
CA LEU A 84 11.50 5.41 -3.82
C LEU A 84 12.78 5.70 -3.02
N ALA A 85 12.70 5.64 -1.68
CA ALA A 85 13.87 5.82 -0.83
C ALA A 85 14.95 4.76 -1.08
N ALA A 86 14.57 3.50 -1.34
CA ALA A 86 15.51 2.43 -1.68
C ALA A 86 16.11 2.62 -3.08
N ILE A 87 15.30 2.97 -4.08
CA ILE A 87 15.75 3.26 -5.46
C ILE A 87 16.76 4.41 -5.47
N ARG A 88 16.49 5.51 -4.72
CA ARG A 88 17.43 6.64 -4.57
C ARG A 88 18.78 6.23 -3.95
N LYS A 89 18.81 5.13 -3.18
CA LYS A 89 20.04 4.54 -2.60
C LYS A 89 20.72 3.53 -3.53
N GLY A 90 20.25 3.37 -4.77
CA GLY A 90 20.85 2.47 -5.76
C GLY A 90 20.40 1.02 -5.67
N VAL A 91 19.37 0.70 -4.87
CA VAL A 91 18.80 -0.65 -4.86
C VAL A 91 18.14 -0.92 -6.22
N PRO A 92 18.42 -2.05 -6.90
CA PRO A 92 17.94 -2.32 -8.26
C PRO A 92 16.46 -2.77 -8.28
N LEU A 93 15.57 -1.88 -7.85
CA LEU A 93 14.12 -2.09 -7.86
C LEU A 93 13.46 -1.24 -8.95
N ARG A 94 12.35 -1.74 -9.48
CA ARG A 94 11.45 -0.97 -10.35
C ARG A 94 10.08 -0.89 -9.70
N MET A 95 9.49 0.30 -9.75
CA MET A 95 8.12 0.54 -9.33
C MET A 95 7.22 0.67 -10.56
N VAL A 96 5.99 0.19 -10.42
CA VAL A 96 4.91 0.33 -11.42
C VAL A 96 3.76 1.05 -10.74
N TRP A 97 3.30 2.14 -11.36
CA TRP A 97 2.18 2.94 -10.85
C TRP A 97 0.83 2.51 -11.41
N ASP A 98 0.84 1.73 -12.49
CA ASP A 98 -0.37 1.20 -13.08
C ASP A 98 -1.11 0.33 -12.05
N ASP A 99 -2.39 0.62 -11.89
CA ASP A 99 -3.32 0.01 -10.95
C ASP A 99 -2.92 0.17 -9.47
N ALA A 100 -2.03 1.11 -9.15
CA ALA A 100 -1.67 1.43 -7.78
C ALA A 100 -2.89 1.90 -6.97
N ALA A 101 -2.97 1.46 -5.71
CA ALA A 101 -3.97 1.90 -4.76
C ALA A 101 -3.51 3.18 -4.08
N LEU A 102 -4.35 4.22 -4.09
CA LEU A 102 -4.14 5.41 -3.28
C LEU A 102 -4.61 5.12 -1.85
N ALA A 103 -3.76 5.42 -0.87
CA ALA A 103 -4.09 5.28 0.54
C ALA A 103 -4.06 6.66 1.20
N ASP A 104 -5.19 7.07 1.76
CA ASP A 104 -5.28 8.31 2.52
C ASP A 104 -4.84 8.08 3.96
N ASN A 105 -4.04 9.00 4.49
CA ASN A 105 -3.64 9.03 5.90
C ASN A 105 -4.25 10.25 6.57
N TYR A 106 -4.88 10.05 7.72
CA TYR A 106 -5.60 11.10 8.44
C TYR A 106 -5.01 11.32 9.83
N TRP A 107 -4.87 12.60 10.19
CA TRP A 107 -4.73 12.99 11.60
C TRP A 107 -6.11 13.05 12.24
N VAL A 108 -6.30 12.38 13.37
CA VAL A 108 -7.60 12.31 14.05
C VAL A 108 -7.45 12.75 15.51
N ILE A 109 -8.38 13.60 15.96
CA ILE A 109 -8.52 13.96 17.37
C ILE A 109 -9.62 13.11 17.98
N LEU A 110 -9.26 12.27 18.95
CA LEU A 110 -10.21 11.41 19.63
C LEU A 110 -11.16 12.24 20.51
N LYS A 111 -12.46 11.94 20.43
CA LYS A 111 -13.48 12.57 21.29
C LYS A 111 -13.18 12.26 22.76
N GLY A 112 -13.18 13.29 23.60
CA GLY A 112 -12.85 13.16 25.03
C GLY A 112 -11.35 12.99 25.32
N GLY A 113 -10.48 13.15 24.32
CA GLY A 113 -9.04 13.06 24.51
C GLY A 113 -8.50 14.16 25.44
N PRO A 114 -7.46 13.86 26.24
CA PRO A 114 -7.01 14.72 27.33
C PRO A 114 -6.35 16.04 26.88
N ASN A 115 -6.01 16.17 25.59
CA ASN A 115 -5.25 17.31 25.07
C ASN A 115 -5.74 17.80 23.69
N SER A 116 -7.06 17.83 23.52
CA SER A 116 -7.69 18.11 22.22
C SER A 116 -7.31 19.49 21.65
N ALA A 117 -7.18 20.52 22.49
CA ALA A 117 -6.82 21.87 22.04
C ALA A 117 -5.41 21.94 21.44
N ASN A 118 -4.41 21.27 22.03
CA ASN A 118 -3.06 21.25 21.46
C ASN A 118 -2.97 20.29 20.26
N ALA A 119 -3.77 19.21 20.23
CA ALA A 119 -3.89 18.38 19.04
C ALA A 119 -4.40 19.17 17.82
N GLN A 120 -5.39 20.05 18.00
CA GLN A 120 -5.85 20.96 16.93
C GLN A 120 -4.73 21.89 16.45
N LYS A 121 -3.98 22.50 17.38
CA LYS A 121 -2.83 23.36 17.03
C LYS A 121 -1.74 22.59 16.28
N PHE A 122 -1.47 21.35 16.69
CA PHE A 122 -0.50 20.48 16.03
C PHE A 122 -0.93 20.14 14.60
N ILE A 123 -2.19 19.72 14.40
CA ILE A 123 -2.73 19.43 13.07
C ILE A 123 -2.65 20.69 12.19
N ALA A 124 -3.00 21.86 12.70
CA ALA A 124 -2.87 23.11 11.96
C ALA A 124 -1.41 23.44 11.60
N TYR A 125 -0.46 23.12 12.48
CA TYR A 125 0.98 23.32 12.22
C TYR A 125 1.52 22.40 11.12
N VAL A 126 1.26 21.09 11.20
CA VAL A 126 1.79 20.12 10.23
C VAL A 126 1.20 20.28 8.83
N ASN A 127 0.00 20.88 8.72
CA ASN A 127 -0.64 21.17 7.43
C ASN A 127 -0.21 22.51 6.80
N ARG A 128 0.69 23.28 7.44
CA ARG A 128 1.29 24.46 6.78
C ARG A 128 2.11 23.99 5.58
N ALA A 129 2.02 24.68 4.45
CA ALA A 129 2.66 24.26 3.19
C ALA A 129 4.15 23.90 3.36
N GLY A 130 4.93 24.73 4.05
CA GLY A 130 6.35 24.45 4.29
C GLY A 130 6.61 23.23 5.17
N MET A 131 5.75 22.97 6.17
CA MET A 131 5.87 21.80 7.04
C MET A 131 5.47 20.51 6.31
N ALA A 132 4.36 20.56 5.56
CA ALA A 132 3.91 19.44 4.75
C ALA A 132 4.96 19.08 3.67
N ALA A 133 5.53 20.07 2.97
CA ALA A 133 6.58 19.85 1.99
C ALA A 133 7.84 19.24 2.61
N ALA A 134 8.30 19.78 3.75
CA ALA A 134 9.46 19.25 4.47
C ALA A 134 9.23 17.80 4.93
N PHE A 135 8.02 17.48 5.41
CA PHE A 135 7.65 16.12 5.79
C PHE A 135 7.75 15.15 4.60
N THR A 136 7.12 15.50 3.45
CA THR A 136 7.19 14.67 2.24
C THR A 136 8.64 14.43 1.80
N GLN A 137 9.46 15.49 1.72
CA GLN A 137 10.87 15.38 1.33
C GLN A 137 11.71 14.51 2.27
N ALA A 138 11.43 14.56 3.58
CA ALA A 138 12.16 13.78 4.58
C ALA A 138 11.76 12.29 4.56
N THR A 139 10.53 11.96 4.19
CA THR A 139 9.99 10.59 4.29
C THR A 139 9.87 9.84 2.96
N GLY A 140 9.99 10.53 1.81
CA GLY A 140 9.94 9.94 0.47
C GLY A 140 9.62 10.93 -0.62
#